data_AF-A0A243GJZ1-F1
#
_entry.id   AF-A0A243GJZ1-F1
#
_cell.length_a   1.000
_cell.length_b   1.000
_cell.length_c   1.000
_cell.angle_alpha   90.00
_cell.angle_beta   90.00
_cell.angle_gamma   90.00
#
_symmetry.space_group_name_H-M   'P 1'
#
loop_
_entity.id
_entity.type
_entity.pdbx_description
1 polymer ?
#
loop_
_entity_poly.entity_id
_entity_poly.type
_entity_poly.pdbx_seq_one_letter_code
_entity_poly.pdbx_strand_id
1 'polypeptide(L)'
;MDIQIFTELRPVFKVLIGILIALSYLILINCKKINTLYVFSISGICILVAGLLYVMSGFIVDEYQVEIDGTSLYMIFTIFILGVLNVLFYIFKNRTSK
;
A
#
# COMPACT_ATOMS: atom_id res chain seq x y z
N MET A 1 -15.88 -16.05 -16.68
CA MET A 1 -16.25 -15.64 -15.30
C MET A 1 -15.00 -15.14 -14.56
N ASP A 2 -13.99 -14.63 -15.29
CA ASP A 2 -12.59 -14.68 -14.84
C ASP A 2 -12.01 -13.28 -14.58
N ILE A 3 -12.60 -12.24 -15.20
CA ILE A 3 -12.29 -10.83 -14.94
C ILE A 3 -12.82 -10.39 -13.56
N GLN A 4 -13.81 -11.11 -13.02
CA GLN A 4 -14.50 -10.74 -11.79
C GLN A 4 -13.61 -10.90 -10.55
N ILE A 5 -12.80 -11.97 -10.45
CA ILE A 5 -11.99 -12.25 -9.25
C ILE A 5 -10.96 -11.15 -9.00
N PHE A 6 -10.25 -10.68 -10.03
CA PHE A 6 -9.34 -9.52 -9.91
C PHE A 6 -10.09 -8.22 -9.59
N THR A 7 -11.32 -8.08 -10.10
CA THR A 7 -12.17 -6.91 -9.83
C THR A 7 -12.58 -6.84 -8.36
N GLU A 8 -12.79 -7.98 -7.70
CA GLU A 8 -13.12 -8.05 -6.27
C GLU A 8 -11.93 -7.67 -5.35
N LEU A 9 -10.68 -7.82 -5.79
CA LEU A 9 -9.50 -7.38 -5.02
C LEU A 9 -9.23 -5.86 -5.15
N ARG A 10 -9.65 -5.23 -6.25
CA ARG A 10 -9.48 -3.78 -6.48
C ARG A 10 -9.99 -2.88 -5.34
N PRO A 11 -11.17 -3.10 -4.72
CA PRO A 11 -11.60 -2.29 -3.58
C PRO A 11 -10.62 -2.38 -2.40
N VAL A 12 -10.03 -3.54 -2.14
CA VAL A 12 -9.04 -3.72 -1.06
C VAL A 12 -7.80 -2.88 -1.33
N PHE A 13 -7.29 -2.92 -2.57
CA PHE A 13 -6.15 -2.08 -2.96
C PHE A 13 -6.46 -0.58 -2.84
N LYS A 14 -7.66 -0.14 -3.26
CA LYS A 14 -8.09 1.26 -3.13
C LYS A 14 -8.15 1.70 -1.66
N VAL A 15 -8.63 0.85 -0.76
CA VAL A 15 -8.67 1.14 0.69
C VAL A 15 -7.25 1.28 1.24
N LEU A 16 -6.33 0.37 0.90
CA LEU A 16 -4.92 0.46 1.32
C LEU A 16 -4.25 1.76 0.82
N ILE A 17 -4.47 2.14 -0.43
CA ILE A 17 -3.99 3.42 -0.98
C ILE A 17 -4.58 4.59 -0.20
N GLY A 18 -5.89 4.57 0.08
CA GLY A 18 -6.55 5.60 0.87
C GLY A 18 -5.96 5.76 2.28
N ILE A 19 -5.67 4.65 2.96
CA ILE A 19 -5.02 4.64 4.28
C ILE A 19 -3.62 5.25 4.18
N LEU A 20 -2.84 4.89 3.17
CA LEU A 20 -1.49 5.43 2.97
C LEU A 20 -1.51 6.94 2.68
N ILE A 21 -2.45 7.42 1.86
CA ILE A 21 -2.61 8.86 1.59
C ILE A 21 -3.04 9.60 2.86
N ALA A 22 -3.98 9.05 3.62
CA ALA A 22 -4.40 9.62 4.89
C ALA A 22 -3.22 9.70 5.88
N LEU A 23 -2.37 8.66 5.93
CA LEU A 23 -1.15 8.67 6.72
C LEU A 23 -0.18 9.77 6.27
N SER A 24 0.03 9.96 4.95
CA SER A 24 0.84 11.06 4.41
C SER A 24 0.35 12.41 4.90
N TYR A 25 -0.98 12.63 4.84
CA TYR A 25 -1.60 13.87 5.26
C TYR A 25 -1.47 14.10 6.77
N LEU A 26 -1.61 13.03 7.56
CA LEU A 26 -1.44 13.08 9.00
C LEU A 26 0.01 13.46 9.37
N ILE A 27 1.01 12.84 8.71
CA ILE A 27 2.43 13.19 8.85
C ILE A 27 2.65 14.66 8.48
N LEU A 28 2.01 15.16 7.42
CA LEU A 28 2.15 16.55 7.00
C LEU A 28 1.63 17.53 8.05
N ILE A 29 0.47 17.29 8.66
CA ILE A 29 -0.14 18.23 9.62
C ILE A 29 0.49 18.11 11.02
N ASN A 30 0.67 16.88 11.51
CA ASN A 30 0.92 16.61 12.94
C ASN A 30 2.25 15.89 13.21
N CYS A 31 3.28 16.06 12.36
CA CYS A 31 4.55 15.33 12.46
C CYS A 31 5.17 15.30 13.88
N LYS A 32 5.03 16.36 14.68
CA LYS A 32 5.58 16.45 16.04
C LYS A 32 4.88 15.55 17.08
N LYS A 33 3.63 15.13 16.84
CA LYS A 33 2.84 14.31 17.78
C LYS A 33 2.78 12.82 17.38
N ILE A 34 3.24 12.49 16.18
CA ILE A 34 3.14 11.14 15.64
C ILE A 34 4.37 10.34 16.04
N ASN A 35 4.13 9.22 16.71
CA ASN A 35 5.19 8.28 17.05
C ASN A 35 5.74 7.61 15.78
N THR A 36 7.06 7.52 15.68
CA THR A 36 7.77 6.83 14.60
C THR A 36 7.23 5.42 14.39
N LEU A 37 6.96 4.71 15.49
CA LEU A 37 6.48 3.33 15.45
C LEU A 37 5.15 3.20 14.71
N TYR A 38 4.22 4.16 14.85
CA TYR A 38 2.94 4.12 14.13
C TYR A 38 3.11 4.22 12.63
N VAL A 39 3.98 5.12 12.15
CA VAL A 39 4.21 5.30 10.71
C VAL A 39 4.84 4.03 10.12
N PHE A 40 5.84 3.47 10.79
CA PHE A 40 6.48 2.23 10.36
C PHE A 40 5.53 1.05 10.38
N SER A 41 4.73 0.89 11.44
CA SER A 41 3.76 -0.22 11.54
C SER A 41 2.67 -0.11 10.48
N ILE A 42 2.06 1.06 10.27
CA ILE A 42 0.97 1.22 9.30
C ILE A 42 1.50 1.01 7.87
N SER A 43 2.61 1.67 7.50
CA SER A 43 3.22 1.46 6.18
C SER A 43 3.67 0.01 5.98
N GLY A 44 4.28 -0.61 6.99
CA GLY A 44 4.74 -1.99 6.94
C GLY A 44 3.59 -2.99 6.77
N ILE A 45 2.50 -2.84 7.52
CA ILE A 45 1.31 -3.68 7.39
C ILE A 45 0.69 -3.52 5.99
N CYS A 46 0.56 -2.30 5.48
CA CYS A 46 0.00 -2.08 4.14
C CYS A 46 0.85 -2.75 3.04
N ILE A 47 2.19 -2.67 3.15
CA ILE A 47 3.10 -3.33 2.22
C ILE A 47 3.00 -4.86 2.34
N LEU A 48 2.98 -5.40 3.56
CA LEU A 48 2.85 -6.84 3.79
C LEU A 48 1.53 -7.39 3.22
N VAL A 49 0.41 -6.72 3.50
CA VAL A 49 -0.91 -7.12 2.97
C VAL A 49 -0.93 -7.03 1.45
N ALA A 50 -0.36 -5.99 0.85
CA ALA A 50 -0.25 -5.88 -0.61
C ALA A 50 0.62 -6.98 -1.21
N GLY A 51 1.73 -7.35 -0.55
CA GLY A 51 2.59 -8.46 -0.96
C GLY A 51 1.89 -9.81 -0.88
N LEU A 52 1.10 -10.06 0.18
CA LEU A 52 0.29 -11.27 0.29
C LEU A 52 -0.77 -11.34 -0.81
N LEU A 53 -1.47 -10.23 -1.09
CA LEU A 53 -2.44 -10.17 -2.18
C LEU A 53 -1.78 -10.38 -3.55
N TYR A 54 -0.55 -9.90 -3.74
CA TYR A 54 0.23 -10.16 -4.95
C TYR A 54 0.53 -11.65 -5.13
N VAL A 55 1.02 -12.32 -4.09
CA VAL A 55 1.27 -13.77 -4.12
C VAL A 55 -0.02 -14.55 -4.42
N MET A 56 -1.13 -14.19 -3.76
CA MET A 56 -2.44 -14.80 -4.03
C MET A 56 -2.90 -14.55 -5.47
N SER A 57 -2.66 -13.35 -6.01
CA SER A 57 -2.96 -13.05 -7.41
C SER A 57 -2.16 -13.92 -8.38
N GLY A 58 -0.90 -14.26 -8.05
CA GLY A 58 -0.07 -15.19 -8.82
C GLY A 58 -0.61 -16.62 -8.80
N PHE A 59 -1.05 -17.12 -7.64
CA PHE A 59 -1.70 -18.43 -7.56
C PHE A 59 -2.98 -18.49 -8.41
N ILE A 60 -3.78 -17.43 -8.41
CA ILE A 60 -5.01 -17.34 -9.22
C ILE A 60 -4.66 -17.37 -10.72
N VAL A 61 -3.61 -16.67 -11.14
CA VAL A 61 -3.14 -16.66 -12.55
C VAL A 61 -2.76 -18.06 -13.01
N ASP A 62 -1.98 -18.76 -12.20
CA ASP A 62 -1.48 -20.10 -12.52
C ASP A 62 -2.61 -21.13 -12.55
N GLU A 63 -3.54 -21.06 -11.59
CA GLU A 63 -4.62 -22.04 -11.46
C GLU A 63 -5.72 -21.86 -12.51
N TYR A 64 -6.04 -20.61 -12.87
CA TYR A 64 -7.09 -20.31 -13.84
C TYR A 64 -6.56 -20.02 -15.26
N GLN A 65 -5.25 -20.13 -15.50
CA GLN A 65 -4.58 -19.82 -16.77
C GLN A 65 -4.99 -18.45 -17.38
N VAL A 66 -5.23 -17.47 -16.51
CA VAL A 66 -5.65 -16.12 -16.91
C VAL A 66 -4.50 -15.15 -16.83
N GLU A 67 -4.43 -14.24 -17.80
CA GLU A 67 -3.46 -13.16 -17.78
C GLU A 67 -3.64 -12.24 -16.57
N ILE A 68 -2.52 -11.78 -16.01
CA ILE A 68 -2.54 -10.83 -14.90
C ILE A 68 -3.16 -9.51 -15.36
N ASP A 69 -4.22 -9.07 -14.68
CA ASP A 69 -4.77 -7.73 -14.86
C ASP A 69 -3.73 -6.65 -14.47
N GLY A 70 -3.17 -5.99 -15.49
CA GLY A 70 -2.17 -4.94 -15.32
C GLY A 70 -2.62 -3.81 -14.39
N THR A 71 -3.92 -3.53 -14.30
CA THR A 71 -4.48 -2.52 -13.39
C THR A 71 -4.17 -2.84 -11.93
N SER A 72 -4.36 -4.11 -11.54
CA SER A 72 -4.15 -4.58 -10.18
C SER A 72 -2.66 -4.58 -9.83
N LEU A 73 -1.79 -4.89 -10.79
CA LEU A 73 -0.32 -4.73 -10.65
C LEU A 73 0.07 -3.29 -10.37
N TYR A 74 -0.43 -2.32 -11.15
CA TYR A 74 -0.11 -0.91 -10.95
C TYR A 74 -0.54 -0.42 -9.56
N MET A 75 -1.67 -0.89 -9.04
CA MET A 75 -2.12 -0.55 -7.69
C MET A 75 -1.19 -1.11 -6.61
N ILE A 76 -0.70 -2.34 -6.76
CA ILE A 76 0.26 -2.95 -5.82
C ILE A 76 1.57 -2.17 -5.80
N PHE A 77 2.11 -1.82 -6.97
CA PHE A 77 3.31 -0.97 -7.06
C PHE A 77 3.07 0.40 -6.44
N THR A 78 1.88 0.98 -6.65
CA THR A 78 1.48 2.25 -6.03
C THR A 78 1.51 2.15 -4.50
N ILE A 79 0.95 1.08 -3.92
CA ILE A 79 0.97 0.84 -2.48
C ILE A 79 2.41 0.70 -1.95
N PHE A 80 3.26 -0.03 -2.66
CA PHE A 80 4.66 -0.19 -2.28
C PHE A 80 5.41 1.15 -2.26
N ILE A 81 5.27 1.93 -3.35
CA ILE A 81 5.89 3.26 -3.47
C ILE A 81 5.37 4.20 -2.40
N LEU A 82 4.05 4.29 -2.17
CA LEU A 82 3.46 5.14 -1.14
C LEU A 82 3.89 4.73 0.27
N GLY A 83 3.95 3.43 0.56
CA GLY A 83 4.39 2.91 1.85
C GLY A 83 5.83 3.32 2.16
N VAL A 84 6.73 3.18 1.20
CA VAL A 84 8.14 3.61 1.32
C VAL A 84 8.24 5.13 1.41
N LEU A 85 7.52 5.87 0.57
CA LEU A 85 7.50 7.34 0.59
C LEU A 85 7.00 7.88 1.93
N ASN A 86 6.00 7.28 2.55
CA ASN A 86 5.50 7.70 3.86
C ASN A 86 6.57 7.59 4.95
N VAL A 87 7.33 6.49 4.96
CA VAL A 87 8.42 6.30 5.91
C VAL A 87 9.54 7.31 5.66
N LEU A 88 9.95 7.48 4.39
CA LEU A 88 10.97 8.47 4.02
C LEU A 88 10.54 9.89 4.38
N PHE A 89 9.32 10.27 4.04
CA PHE A 89 8.77 11.60 4.31
C PHE A 89 8.73 11.90 5.81
N TYR A 90 8.34 10.93 6.63
CA TYR A 90 8.40 11.06 8.08
C TYR A 90 9.83 11.26 8.58
N ILE A 91 10.80 10.46 8.11
CA ILE A 91 12.21 10.59 8.52
C ILE A 91 12.77 11.96 8.16
N PHE A 92 12.54 12.43 6.93
CA PHE A 92 12.99 13.74 6.47
C PHE A 92 12.37 14.87 7.29
N LYS A 93 11.05 14.82 7.50
CA LYS A 93 10.35 15.87 8.25
C LYS A 93 10.71 15.89 9.73
N ASN A 94 10.93 14.73 10.34
CA ASN A 94 11.39 14.63 11.71
C ASN A 94 12.82 15.18 11.89
N ARG A 95 13.70 15.04 10.89
CA ARG A 95 15.04 15.65 10.91
C ARG A 95 15.01 17.17 10.79
N THR A 96 14.15 17.73 9.93
CA THR A 96 14.03 19.20 9.77
C THR A 96 13.36 19.88 10.97
N SER A 97 12.56 19.15 11.75
CA SER A 97 11.84 19.71 12.90
C SER A 97 12.61 19.66 14.23
N LYS A 98 13.82 19.10 14.25
CA LYS A 98 14.77 19.18 15.37
C LYS A 98 15.72 20.34 15.15
#